data_AF-A0ABD4VBQ5-F1
#
_entry.id   AF-A0ABD4VBQ5-F1
#
_cell.length_a   1.000
_cell.length_b   1.000
_cell.length_c   1.000
_cell.angle_alpha   90.00
_cell.angle_beta   90.00
_cell.angle_gamma   90.00
#
_symmetry.space_group_name_H-M   'P 1'
#
loop_
_entity.id
_entity.type
_entity.pdbx_description
1 polymer ?
#
loop_
_entity_poly.entity_id
_entity_poly.type
_entity_poly.pdbx_seq_one_letter_code
_entity_poly.pdbx_strand_id
1 'polypeptide(L)'
;METNEGTQEAVETQGDEHNVLLSADTNGDGKTDVWMTDTTGDGKADLYQFDTTGDGEIDVTMVERADEPGVDRVVVEGDGGHPLET
;
A
#
# COMPACT_ATOMS: atom_id res chain seq x y z
N MET A 1 -8.01 -33.94 -1.45
CA MET A 1 -7.26 -32.96 -2.28
C MET A 1 -8.00 -31.66 -2.09
N GLU A 2 -7.76 -31.01 -0.96
CA GLU A 2 -8.39 -29.72 -0.65
C GLU A 2 -7.56 -28.66 -1.38
N THR A 3 -8.25 -27.92 -2.23
CA THR A 3 -7.73 -26.80 -2.99
C THR A 3 -7.34 -25.72 -2.00
N ASN A 4 -6.03 -25.51 -1.84
CA ASN A 4 -5.47 -24.34 -1.21
C ASN A 4 -5.79 -23.14 -2.13
N GLU A 5 -6.99 -22.60 -1.98
CA GLU A 5 -7.33 -21.28 -2.49
C GLU A 5 -6.56 -20.28 -1.65
N GLY A 6 -5.31 -20.04 -2.06
CA GLY A 6 -4.39 -19.13 -1.39
C GLY A 6 -5.02 -17.75 -1.30
N THR A 7 -5.59 -17.44 -0.12
CA THR A 7 -5.56 -16.07 0.36
C THR A 7 -4.08 -15.75 0.48
N GLN A 8 -3.54 -14.99 -0.46
CA GLN A 8 -2.25 -14.37 -0.24
C GLN A 8 -2.49 -13.47 0.98
N GLU A 9 -1.87 -13.81 2.12
CA GLU A 9 -2.01 -12.99 3.31
C GLU A 9 -1.50 -11.59 2.98
N ALA A 10 -2.27 -10.57 3.33
CA ALA A 10 -1.88 -9.19 3.11
C ALA A 10 -0.53 -8.93 3.81
N VAL A 11 0.32 -8.11 3.20
CA VAL A 11 1.59 -7.73 3.82
C VAL A 11 1.29 -7.01 5.12
N GLU A 12 1.78 -7.53 6.24
CA GLU A 12 1.53 -6.97 7.57
C GLU A 12 2.06 -5.53 7.68
N THR A 13 1.18 -4.60 8.05
CA THR A 13 1.45 -3.20 8.38
C THR A 13 1.64 -3.02 9.90
N GLN A 14 2.01 -1.82 10.36
CA GLN A 14 2.24 -1.59 11.80
C GLN A 14 0.92 -1.51 12.59
N GLY A 15 -0.18 -1.13 11.94
CA GLY A 15 -1.51 -1.20 12.49
C GLY A 15 -2.55 -1.61 11.45
N ASP A 16 -3.82 -1.56 11.86
CA ASP A 16 -4.96 -2.04 11.09
C ASP A 16 -5.86 -0.89 10.58
N GLU A 17 -5.49 0.38 10.84
CA GLU A 17 -6.22 1.54 10.33
C GLU A 17 -5.89 1.80 8.86
N HIS A 18 -6.69 2.66 8.20
CA HIS A 18 -6.48 2.99 6.80
C HIS A 18 -6.72 4.49 6.56
N ASN A 19 -5.87 5.33 7.15
CA ASN A 19 -5.97 6.78 7.03
C ASN A 19 -5.10 7.28 5.88
N VAL A 20 -5.69 7.52 4.70
CA VAL A 20 -4.97 8.10 3.56
C VAL A 20 -4.57 9.54 3.90
N LEU A 21 -3.26 9.78 4.00
CA LEU A 21 -2.68 11.10 4.28
C LEU A 21 -2.47 11.91 3.00
N LEU A 22 -2.09 11.24 1.91
CA LEU A 22 -1.81 11.85 0.62
C LEU A 22 -2.24 10.91 -0.49
N SER A 23 -2.88 11.50 -1.51
CA SER A 23 -3.01 10.92 -2.84
C SER A 23 -2.61 11.94 -3.90
N ALA A 24 -1.98 11.49 -4.98
CA ALA A 24 -1.54 12.37 -6.06
C ALA A 24 -1.64 11.71 -7.45
N ASP A 25 -2.18 12.46 -8.40
CA ASP A 25 -1.98 12.28 -9.84
C ASP A 25 -0.65 12.95 -10.20
N THR A 26 0.38 12.15 -10.48
CA THR A 26 1.75 12.60 -10.76
C THR A 26 2.02 12.76 -12.25
N ASN A 27 1.22 12.12 -13.10
CA ASN A 27 1.41 12.10 -14.55
C ASN A 27 0.41 13.00 -15.32
N GLY A 28 -0.68 13.41 -14.67
CA GLY A 28 -1.69 14.36 -15.16
C GLY A 28 -2.80 13.73 -16.01
N ASP A 29 -3.03 12.42 -15.92
CA ASP A 29 -4.05 11.72 -16.69
C ASP A 29 -5.44 11.69 -16.03
N GLY A 30 -5.55 12.22 -14.80
CA GLY A 30 -6.76 12.26 -14.01
C GLY A 30 -7.01 11.02 -13.15
N LYS A 31 -6.07 10.08 -13.10
CA LYS A 31 -6.03 8.95 -12.16
C LYS A 31 -4.99 9.24 -11.08
N THR A 32 -5.18 8.63 -9.90
CA THR A 32 -4.17 8.75 -8.84
C THR A 32 -3.06 7.75 -9.11
N ASP A 33 -1.81 8.19 -8.97
CA ASP A 33 -0.63 7.35 -9.16
C ASP A 33 -0.01 6.90 -7.82
N VAL A 34 -0.24 7.65 -6.74
CA VAL A 34 0.44 7.45 -5.45
C VAL A 34 -0.52 7.59 -4.30
N TRP A 35 -0.41 6.71 -3.31
CA TRP A 35 -1.07 6.79 -2.01
C TRP A 35 -0.08 6.64 -0.86
N MET A 36 -0.28 7.41 0.21
CA MET A 36 0.43 7.28 1.48
C MET A 36 -0.60 7.14 2.60
N THR A 37 -0.57 6.00 3.29
CA THR A 37 -1.58 5.61 4.29
C THR A 37 -0.91 5.41 5.65
N ASP A 38 -1.52 6.00 6.67
CA ASP A 38 -1.21 5.79 8.09
C ASP A 38 -2.13 4.71 8.65
N THR A 39 -1.53 3.57 8.98
CA THR A 39 -2.23 2.42 9.56
C THR A 39 -2.21 2.40 11.09
N THR A 40 -1.48 3.33 11.70
CA THR A 40 -1.26 3.40 13.16
C THR A 40 -2.03 4.54 13.84
N GLY A 41 -2.51 5.51 13.05
CA GLY A 41 -3.21 6.70 13.54
C GLY A 41 -2.29 7.75 14.16
N ASP A 42 -0.97 7.66 13.96
CA ASP A 42 0.02 8.58 14.54
C ASP A 42 0.32 9.81 13.67
N GLY A 43 -0.24 9.87 12.46
CA GLY A 43 -0.05 10.92 11.48
C GLY A 43 1.17 10.71 10.56
N LYS A 44 1.84 9.56 10.60
CA LYS A 44 2.90 9.17 9.67
C LYS A 44 2.45 8.00 8.81
N ALA A 45 2.76 8.05 7.52
CA ALA A 45 2.47 6.93 6.63
C ALA A 45 3.46 5.78 6.86
N ASP A 46 2.94 4.56 6.95
CA ASP A 46 3.69 3.32 6.99
C ASP A 46 3.33 2.36 5.84
N LEU A 47 2.28 2.68 5.07
CA LEU A 47 1.88 2.00 3.83
C LEU A 47 1.96 2.97 2.65
N TYR A 48 2.61 2.55 1.56
CA TYR A 48 2.82 3.33 0.35
C TYR A 48 2.48 2.49 -0.87
N GLN A 49 1.67 3.04 -1.78
CA GLN A 49 1.20 2.32 -2.96
C GLN A 49 1.36 3.17 -4.21
N PHE A 50 1.72 2.51 -5.32
CA PHE A 50 2.08 3.16 -6.57
C PHE A 50 1.43 2.46 -7.77
N ASP A 51 0.69 3.22 -8.58
CA ASP A 51 0.38 2.89 -9.97
C ASP A 51 1.49 3.51 -10.84
N THR A 52 2.38 2.66 -11.33
CA THR A 52 3.56 3.05 -12.12
C THR A 52 3.31 2.99 -13.61
N THR A 53 2.19 2.39 -14.03
CA THR A 53 1.81 2.22 -15.44
C THR A 53 0.72 3.20 -15.88
N GLY A 54 0.00 3.81 -14.94
CA GLY A 54 -1.11 4.74 -15.16
C GLY A 54 -2.40 4.05 -15.60
N ASP A 55 -2.55 2.75 -15.34
CA ASP A 55 -3.75 2.00 -15.75
C ASP A 55 -4.89 2.06 -14.71
N GLY A 56 -4.59 2.56 -13.50
CA GLY A 56 -5.47 2.70 -12.36
C GLY A 56 -5.40 1.53 -11.38
N GLU A 57 -4.49 0.57 -11.58
CA GLU A 57 -4.22 -0.53 -10.64
C GLU A 57 -2.88 -0.29 -9.91
N ILE A 58 -2.76 -0.81 -8.69
CA ILE A 58 -1.49 -0.69 -7.94
C ILE A 58 -0.50 -1.73 -8.48
N ASP A 59 0.66 -1.24 -8.91
CA ASP A 59 1.76 -2.08 -9.38
C ASP A 59 2.72 -2.47 -8.25
N VAL A 60 2.90 -1.58 -7.26
CA VAL A 60 3.89 -1.75 -6.20
C VAL A 60 3.35 -1.25 -4.88
N THR A 61 3.55 -2.06 -3.83
CA THR A 61 3.26 -1.70 -2.44
C THR A 61 4.54 -1.77 -1.61
N MET A 62 4.78 -0.73 -0.81
CA MET A 62 5.84 -0.69 0.19
C MET A 62 5.25 -0.54 1.59
N VAL A 63 5.75 -1.32 2.53
CA VAL A 63 5.34 -1.28 3.93
C VAL A 63 6.57 -1.06 4.80
N GLU A 64 6.51 -0.06 5.68
CA GLU A 64 7.49 0.12 6.75
C GLU A 64 6.93 -0.50 8.03
N ARG A 65 7.59 -1.54 8.53
CA ARG A 65 7.14 -2.31 9.71
C ARG A 65 7.84 -1.90 11.00
N ALA A 66 8.64 -0.83 10.95
CA ALA A 66 9.32 -0.25 12.08
C ALA A 66 9.06 1.27 12.16
N ASP A 67 9.11 1.83 13.36
CA ASP A 67 8.97 3.29 13.55
C ASP A 67 10.15 4.06 12.94
N GLU A 68 11.35 3.46 12.92
CA GLU A 68 12.52 4.03 12.25
C GLU A 68 12.54 3.63 10.77
N PRO A 69 12.54 4.60 9.82
CA PRO A 69 12.40 4.31 8.41
C PRO A 69 13.60 3.54 7.86
N GLY A 70 13.32 2.50 7.07
CA GLY A 70 14.31 1.67 6.39
C GLY A 70 14.93 0.59 7.26
N VAL A 71 14.50 0.44 8.51
CA VAL A 71 14.93 -0.65 9.38
C VAL A 71 14.24 -1.95 8.99
N ASP A 72 12.94 -1.89 8.70
CA ASP A 72 12.18 -3.04 8.24
C ASP A 72 11.20 -2.62 7.15
N ARG A 73 11.71 -2.59 5.91
CA ARG A 73 10.93 -2.28 4.72
C ARG A 73 10.66 -3.52 3.89
N VAL A 74 9.38 -3.72 3.59
CA VAL A 74 8.92 -4.71 2.63
C VAL A 74 8.48 -4.00 1.36
N VAL A 75 8.83 -4.59 0.21
CA VAL A 75 8.34 -4.15 -1.10
C VAL A 75 7.77 -5.37 -1.80
N VAL A 76 6.54 -5.26 -2.27
CA VAL A 76 5.86 -6.32 -3.03
C VAL A 76 5.28 -5.75 -4.32
N GLU A 77 5.14 -6.63 -5.31
CA GLU A 77 4.39 -6.32 -6.53
C GLU A 77 2.88 -6.44 -6.24
N GLY A 78 2.09 -5.61 -6.92
CA GLY A 78 0.64 -5.47 -6.71
C GLY A 78 0.27 -4.64 -5.49
N ASP A 79 -1.00 -4.73 -5.10
CA ASP A 79 -1.56 -4.03 -3.94
C ASP A 79 -1.13 -4.61 -2.59
N GLY A 80 -0.43 -5.75 -2.58
CA GLY A 80 0.07 -6.39 -1.36
C GLY A 80 -1.03 -6.88 -0.41
N GLY A 81 -2.26 -7.08 -0.91
CA GLY A 81 -3.43 -7.41 -0.10
C GLY A 81 -4.11 -6.19 0.54
N HIS A 82 -3.74 -4.98 0.13
CA HIS A 82 -4.31 -3.71 0.55
C HIS A 82 -5.04 -3.03 -0.63
N PRO A 83 -6.25 -3.48 -1.01
CA PRO A 83 -6.99 -2.83 -2.07
C PRO A 83 -7.40 -1.41 -1.65
N LEU A 84 -7.37 -0.46 -2.59
CA LEU A 84 -7.87 0.88 -2.33
C LEU A 84 -9.39 0.84 -2.13
N GLU A 85 -9.86 1.29 -0.96
CA GLU A 85 -11.28 1.51 -0.74
C GLU A 85 -11.75 2.72 -1.57
N THR A 86 -12.78 2.52 -2.39
CA THR A 86 -13.34 3.53 -3.33
C THR A 86 -14.50 4.33 -2.73
#